data_AF-A0A7K3H9A1-F1
#
_entry.id   AF-A0A7K3H9A1-F1
#
_cell.length_a   1.000
_cell.length_b   1.000
_cell.length_c   1.000
_cell.angle_alpha   90.00
_cell.angle_beta   90.00
_cell.angle_gamma   90.00
#
_symmetry.space_group_name_H-M   'P 1'
#
loop_
_entity.id
_entity.type
_entity.pdbx_description
1 polymer ?
#
loop_
_entity_poly.entity_id
_entity_poly.type
_entity_poly.pdbx_seq_one_letter_code
_entity_poly.pdbx_strand_id
1 'polypeptide(L)'
;ADWERWLSEIGAGAAEDTRPAGYAQLAFGTRAGVPVRLVAHEVPRLLHAAYQEAVRPYCLWGRVYDLARPLAENGGDGNHWLFLGIRDKSGMPLLSVRGRTEVCTLENIVRHSGPLTPVDADASPPVTGDDAD
;
A
#
# COMPACT_ATOMS: atom_id res chain seq x y z
N ALA A 1 10.96 3.17 -5.13
CA ALA A 1 10.49 2.36 -6.27
C ALA A 1 9.67 1.21 -5.70
N ASP A 2 8.43 1.02 -6.18
CA ASP A 2 7.46 0.10 -5.58
C ASP A 2 7.29 -1.18 -6.41
N TRP A 3 6.99 -2.30 -5.77
CA TRP A 3 6.83 -3.61 -6.41
C TRP A 3 5.71 -3.58 -7.47
N GLU A 4 4.57 -2.97 -7.15
CA GLU A 4 3.43 -2.87 -8.07
C GLU A 4 3.77 -2.09 -9.35
N ARG A 5 4.58 -1.03 -9.24
CA ARG A 5 5.07 -0.30 -10.41
C ARG A 5 5.85 -1.21 -11.35
N TRP A 6 6.73 -2.04 -10.80
CA TRP A 6 7.49 -3.00 -11.60
C TRP A 6 6.61 -4.07 -12.23
N LEU A 7 5.54 -4.51 -11.56
CA LEU A 7 4.55 -5.43 -12.13
C LEU A 7 3.82 -4.80 -13.32
N SER A 8 3.38 -3.54 -13.17
CA SER A 8 2.78 -2.79 -14.29
C SER A 8 3.75 -2.60 -15.46
N GLU A 9 5.03 -2.30 -15.20
CA GLU A 9 6.04 -2.10 -16.24
C GLU A 9 6.32 -3.38 -17.07
N ILE A 10 6.21 -4.56 -16.47
CA ILE A 10 6.40 -5.84 -17.17
C ILE A 10 5.10 -6.42 -17.72
N GLY A 11 3.96 -5.77 -17.49
CA GLY A 11 2.64 -6.27 -17.89
C GLY A 11 2.21 -7.54 -17.13
N ALA A 12 2.60 -7.67 -15.85
CA ALA A 12 2.19 -8.77 -14.97
C ALA A 12 0.97 -8.37 -14.12
N GLY A 13 0.05 -9.31 -13.88
CA GLY A 13 -1.05 -9.13 -12.93
C GLY A 13 -0.54 -9.22 -11.50
N ALA A 14 -0.85 -8.22 -10.66
CA ALA A 14 -0.15 -7.99 -9.38
C ALA A 14 -0.12 -9.19 -8.41
N ALA A 15 -1.18 -10.01 -8.38
CA ALA A 15 -1.31 -11.11 -7.42
C ALA A 15 -1.13 -12.51 -8.02
N GLU A 16 -1.55 -12.76 -9.27
CA GLU A 16 -1.61 -14.10 -9.85
C GLU A 16 -0.27 -14.54 -10.46
N ASP A 17 0.53 -13.59 -10.95
CA ASP A 17 1.79 -13.87 -11.66
C ASP A 17 3.04 -13.84 -10.76
N THR A 18 2.83 -13.66 -9.46
CA THR A 18 3.93 -13.51 -8.49
C THR A 18 4.17 -14.80 -7.71
N ARG A 19 5.41 -15.29 -7.65
CA ARG A 19 5.80 -16.52 -6.94
C ARG A 19 7.02 -16.30 -6.03
N PRO A 20 7.00 -16.82 -4.79
CA PRO A 20 8.20 -16.86 -3.96
C PRO A 20 9.18 -17.93 -4.46
N ALA A 21 10.48 -17.63 -4.41
CA ALA A 21 11.57 -18.56 -4.71
C ALA A 21 12.74 -18.31 -3.75
N GLY A 22 12.75 -19.03 -2.63
CA GLY A 22 13.75 -18.83 -1.57
C GLY A 22 13.70 -17.41 -1.00
N TYR A 23 14.80 -16.66 -1.14
CA TYR A 23 14.92 -15.28 -0.71
C TYR A 23 14.44 -14.26 -1.76
N ALA A 24 13.88 -14.71 -2.88
CA ALA A 24 13.43 -13.86 -3.97
C ALA A 24 11.93 -13.97 -4.22
N GLN A 25 11.36 -12.92 -4.81
CA GLN A 25 10.03 -12.89 -5.38
C GLN A 25 10.14 -12.75 -6.91
N LEU A 26 9.48 -13.64 -7.62
CA LEU A 26 9.47 -13.72 -9.08
C LEU A 26 8.14 -13.19 -9.59
N ALA A 27 8.16 -12.40 -10.66
CA ALA A 27 6.98 -12.10 -11.44
C ALA A 27 7.23 -12.34 -12.93
N PHE A 28 6.19 -12.77 -13.63
CA PHE A 28 6.25 -13.09 -15.05
C PHE A 28 5.29 -12.18 -15.80
N GLY A 29 5.77 -11.56 -16.87
CA GLY A 29 4.95 -10.66 -17.67
C GLY A 29 5.37 -10.69 -19.14
N THR A 30 4.73 -9.84 -19.93
CA THR A 30 5.06 -9.67 -21.34
C THR A 30 5.18 -8.18 -21.65
N ARG A 31 6.31 -7.77 -22.24
CA ARG A 31 6.53 -6.39 -22.69
C ARG A 31 6.68 -6.36 -24.20
N ALA A 32 5.77 -5.66 -24.88
CA ALA A 32 5.72 -5.59 -26.35
C ALA A 32 5.80 -6.98 -27.03
N GLY A 33 5.10 -7.97 -26.48
CA GLY A 33 5.11 -9.36 -26.98
C GLY A 33 6.31 -10.21 -26.55
N VAL A 34 7.29 -9.64 -25.84
CA VAL A 34 8.47 -10.38 -25.33
C VAL A 34 8.24 -10.83 -23.90
N PRO A 35 8.39 -12.13 -23.57
CA PRO A 35 8.32 -12.61 -22.20
C PRO A 35 9.41 -11.98 -21.31
N VAL A 36 9.02 -11.43 -20.18
CA VAL A 36 9.91 -10.82 -19.19
C VAL A 36 9.76 -11.54 -17.85
N ARG A 37 10.89 -11.72 -17.16
CA ARG A 37 10.94 -12.16 -15.77
C ARG A 37 11.51 -11.06 -14.91
N LEU A 38 10.80 -10.73 -13.83
CA LEU A 38 11.25 -9.86 -12.78
C LEU A 38 11.65 -10.70 -11.57
N VAL A 39 12.80 -10.40 -10.98
CA VAL A 39 13.30 -11.04 -9.77
C VAL A 39 13.61 -9.94 -8.76
N ALA A 40 12.86 -9.88 -7.66
CA ALA A 40 13.20 -9.07 -6.51
C ALA A 40 13.87 -9.95 -5.46
N HIS A 41 15.12 -9.66 -5.13
CA HIS A 41 15.83 -10.35 -4.05
C HIS A 41 15.49 -9.73 -2.69
N GLU A 42 15.68 -10.52 -1.64
CA GLU A 42 15.49 -10.17 -0.23
C GLU A 42 14.05 -9.85 0.20
N VAL A 43 13.04 -10.03 -0.66
CA VAL A 43 11.67 -9.63 -0.32
C VAL A 43 11.14 -10.24 0.98
N PRO A 44 11.35 -11.55 1.27
CA PRO A 44 10.95 -12.11 2.56
C PRO A 44 11.64 -11.43 3.76
N ARG A 45 12.93 -11.07 3.62
CA ARG A 45 13.71 -10.40 4.66
C ARG A 45 13.21 -8.96 4.88
N LEU A 46 12.98 -8.23 3.79
CA LEU A 46 12.50 -6.84 3.82
C LEU A 46 11.07 -6.75 4.36
N LEU A 47 10.17 -7.67 3.97
CA LEU A 47 8.83 -7.74 4.53
C LEU A 47 8.84 -8.12 6.01
N HIS A 48 9.71 -9.05 6.41
CA HIS A 48 9.87 -9.39 7.82
C HIS A 48 10.37 -8.19 8.63
N ALA A 49 11.39 -7.47 8.14
CA ALA A 49 11.89 -6.27 8.79
C ALA A 49 10.80 -5.19 8.93
N ALA A 50 10.08 -4.90 7.84
CA ALA A 50 8.96 -3.95 7.87
C ALA A 50 7.85 -4.37 8.85
N TYR A 51 7.58 -5.67 8.98
CA TYR A 51 6.62 -6.20 9.94
C TYR A 51 7.08 -6.00 11.39
N GLN A 52 8.38 -6.16 11.67
CA GLN A 52 8.94 -5.95 13.02
C GLN A 52 9.01 -4.47 13.41
N GLU A 53 9.21 -3.58 12.43
CA GLU A 53 9.27 -2.13 12.66
C GLU A 53 7.88 -1.50 12.86
N ALA A 54 6.84 -2.07 12.26
CA ALA A 54 5.49 -1.55 12.35
C ALA A 54 4.87 -1.79 13.74
N VAL A 55 4.19 -0.78 14.28
CA VAL A 55 3.50 -0.87 15.57
C VAL A 55 2.22 -1.70 15.47
N ARG A 56 1.47 -1.56 14.38
CA ARG A 56 0.29 -2.38 14.06
C ARG A 56 0.39 -2.90 12.63
N PRO A 57 1.23 -3.93 12.38
CA PRO A 57 1.43 -4.43 11.04
C PRO A 57 0.16 -5.08 10.47
N TYR A 58 -0.08 -4.83 9.19
CA TYR A 58 -1.03 -5.59 8.40
C TYR A 58 -0.48 -5.85 7.00
N CYS A 59 -0.47 -7.12 6.59
CA CYS A 59 0.03 -7.52 5.28
C CYS A 59 -1.12 -7.53 4.26
N LEU A 60 -0.96 -6.76 3.18
CA LEU A 60 -1.85 -6.78 2.03
C LEU A 60 -1.01 -6.82 0.75
N TRP A 61 -1.28 -7.81 -0.10
CA TRP A 61 -0.66 -7.99 -1.42
C TRP A 61 0.87 -7.84 -1.47
N GLY A 62 1.56 -8.37 -0.46
CA GLY A 62 3.02 -8.32 -0.40
C GLY A 62 3.60 -7.00 0.08
N ARG A 63 2.80 -6.18 0.79
CA ARG A 63 3.25 -4.99 1.52
C ARG A 63 2.79 -5.04 2.96
N VAL A 64 3.62 -4.53 3.86
CA VAL A 64 3.26 -4.29 5.26
C VAL A 64 2.78 -2.84 5.38
N TYR A 65 1.57 -2.66 5.92
CA TYR A 65 1.02 -1.37 6.31
C TYR A 65 1.06 -1.26 7.83
N ASP A 66 1.64 -0.19 8.37
CA ASP A 66 1.52 0.11 9.80
C ASP A 66 0.23 0.89 10.06
N LEU A 67 -0.76 0.20 10.60
CA LEU A 67 -2.08 0.76 10.91
C LEU A 67 -2.08 1.68 12.13
N ALA A 68 -0.94 1.87 12.81
CA ALA A 68 -0.81 2.85 13.88
C ALA A 68 -0.61 4.28 13.36
N ARG A 69 -0.32 4.43 12.06
CA ARG A 69 -0.05 5.73 11.41
C ARG A 69 -1.11 6.04 10.36
N PRO A 70 -1.36 7.31 10.04
CA PRO A 70 -2.13 7.67 8.86
C PRO A 70 -1.45 7.15 7.58
N LEU A 71 -2.25 6.70 6.63
CA LEU A 71 -1.81 6.17 5.35
C LEU A 71 -2.28 7.11 4.23
N ALA A 72 -1.35 7.76 3.55
CA ALA A 72 -1.64 8.73 2.50
C ALA A 72 -1.66 8.11 1.11
N GLU A 73 -2.61 8.55 0.29
CA GLU A 73 -2.61 8.32 -1.15
C GLU A 73 -1.54 9.17 -1.85
N ASN A 74 -1.12 8.75 -3.05
CA ASN A 74 -0.24 9.52 -3.94
C ASN A 74 1.05 10.04 -3.31
N GLY A 75 1.61 9.32 -2.34
CA GLY A 75 2.87 9.70 -1.68
C GLY A 75 2.74 10.89 -0.70
N GLY A 76 1.53 11.29 -0.32
CA GLY A 76 1.30 12.35 0.67
C GLY A 76 0.26 13.39 0.25
N ASP A 77 0.06 13.56 -1.06
CA ASP A 77 -0.76 14.64 -1.64
C ASP A 77 -2.26 14.31 -1.71
N GLY A 78 -2.62 13.04 -1.51
CA GLY A 78 -4.01 12.57 -1.56
C GLY A 78 -4.68 12.44 -0.19
N ASN A 79 -5.75 11.64 -0.10
CA ASN A 79 -6.45 11.45 1.16
C ASN A 79 -5.56 10.72 2.18
N HIS A 80 -5.69 11.11 3.46
CA HIS A 80 -5.04 10.45 4.59
C HIS A 80 -6.03 9.55 5.30
N TRP A 81 -5.80 8.25 5.18
CA TRP A 81 -6.66 7.20 5.71
C TRP A 81 -6.21 6.80 7.12
N LEU A 82 -7.16 6.76 8.05
CA LEU A 82 -6.95 6.41 9.45
C LEU A 82 -7.62 5.08 9.75
N PHE A 83 -6.88 4.15 10.36
CA PHE A 83 -7.44 2.89 10.82
C PHE A 83 -8.39 3.11 12.01
N LEU A 84 -9.60 2.57 11.92
CA LEU A 84 -10.66 2.78 12.90
C LEU A 84 -10.56 1.86 14.13
N GLY A 85 -9.53 1.03 14.22
CA GLY A 85 -9.42 0.00 15.26
C GLY A 85 -10.32 -1.22 15.04
N ILE A 86 -11.16 -1.20 14.00
CA ILE A 86 -12.11 -2.26 13.68
C ILE A 86 -11.79 -2.92 12.34
N ARG A 87 -12.17 -4.19 12.22
CA ARG A 87 -12.00 -5.01 11.03
C ARG A 87 -13.35 -5.52 10.57
N ASP A 88 -13.47 -5.82 9.28
CA ASP A 88 -14.66 -6.49 8.76
C ASP A 88 -14.71 -7.98 9.15
N LYS A 89 -15.71 -8.71 8.66
CA LYS A 89 -15.89 -10.14 8.94
C LYS A 89 -14.75 -11.02 8.41
N SER A 90 -14.02 -10.56 7.40
CA SER A 90 -12.86 -11.26 6.84
C SER A 90 -11.55 -10.93 7.58
N GLY A 91 -11.59 -9.99 8.52
CA GLY A 91 -10.41 -9.47 9.20
C GLY A 91 -9.74 -8.29 8.49
N MET A 92 -10.33 -7.79 7.40
CA MET A 92 -9.79 -6.67 6.63
C MET A 92 -9.92 -5.36 7.42
N PRO A 93 -8.84 -4.56 7.57
CA PRO A 93 -8.88 -3.27 8.25
C PRO A 93 -9.88 -2.32 7.61
N LEU A 94 -10.66 -1.64 8.44
CA LEU A 94 -11.55 -0.56 8.03
C LEU A 94 -10.90 0.79 8.35
N LEU A 95 -10.90 1.68 7.36
CA LEU A 95 -10.28 3.00 7.40
C LEU A 95 -11.30 4.09 7.04
N SER A 96 -11.03 5.30 7.50
CA SER A 96 -11.76 6.50 7.09
C SER A 96 -10.81 7.68 6.94
N VAL A 97 -11.19 8.65 6.10
CA VAL A 97 -10.48 9.93 6.00
C VAL A 97 -10.87 10.80 7.18
N ARG A 98 -9.91 11.51 7.77
CA ARG A 98 -10.18 12.42 8.89
C ARG A 98 -11.29 13.42 8.54
N GLY A 99 -12.34 13.47 9.35
CA GLY A 99 -13.49 14.36 9.13
C GLY A 99 -14.55 13.82 8.17
N ARG A 100 -14.41 12.60 7.63
CA ARG A 100 -15.45 11.92 6.86
C ARG A 100 -16.07 10.78 7.66
N THR A 101 -17.32 10.45 7.34
CA THR A 101 -18.04 9.31 7.92
C THR A 101 -17.94 8.04 7.07
N GLU A 102 -17.41 8.17 5.86
CA GLU A 102 -17.26 7.05 4.93
C GLU A 102 -16.20 6.07 5.44
N VAL A 103 -16.54 4.79 5.40
CA VAL A 103 -15.66 3.70 5.84
C VAL A 103 -15.34 2.82 4.64
N CYS A 104 -14.05 2.59 4.40
CA CYS A 104 -13.57 1.73 3.32
C CYS A 104 -12.62 0.66 3.87
N THR A 105 -12.62 -0.51 3.26
CA THR A 105 -11.61 -1.53 3.55
C THR A 105 -10.27 -1.10 2.97
N LEU A 106 -9.16 -1.46 3.63
CA LEU A 106 -7.82 -1.22 3.11
C LEU A 106 -7.65 -1.78 1.69
N GLU A 107 -8.18 -2.97 1.44
CA GLU A 107 -8.17 -3.58 0.11
C GLU A 107 -8.85 -2.72 -0.95
N ASN A 108 -10.05 -2.20 -0.67
CA ASN A 108 -10.75 -1.36 -1.65
C ASN A 108 -10.00 -0.07 -1.93
N ILE A 109 -9.40 0.54 -0.91
CA ILE A 109 -8.61 1.75 -1.09
C ILE A 109 -7.40 1.44 -1.98
N VAL A 110 -6.60 0.42 -1.65
CA VAL A 110 -5.40 0.06 -2.42
C VAL A 110 -5.75 -0.36 -3.85
N ARG A 111 -6.88 -1.04 -4.07
CA ARG A 111 -7.34 -1.42 -5.41
C ARG A 111 -7.63 -0.22 -6.32
N HIS A 112 -8.16 0.88 -5.77
CA HIS A 112 -8.61 2.03 -6.57
C HIS A 112 -7.61 3.20 -6.57
N SER A 113 -6.90 3.41 -5.46
CA SER A 113 -5.96 4.51 -5.26
C SER A 113 -4.49 4.08 -5.33
N GLY A 114 -4.22 2.77 -5.45
CA GLY A 114 -2.87 2.22 -5.37
C GLY A 114 -2.31 2.17 -3.94
N PRO A 115 -1.03 1.80 -3.79
CA PRO A 115 -0.42 1.61 -2.48
C PRO A 115 -0.31 2.90 -1.68
N LEU A 116 -0.81 2.85 -0.45
CA LEU A 116 -0.69 3.96 0.48
C LEU A 116 0.72 4.06 1.08
N THR A 117 1.13 5.28 1.42
CA THR A 117 2.40 5.60 2.06
C THR A 117 2.15 6.02 3.51
N PRO A 118 2.85 5.46 4.50
CA PRO A 118 2.70 5.91 5.88
C PRO A 118 3.23 7.34 6.02
N VAL A 119 2.43 8.20 6.66
CA VAL A 119 2.82 9.59 6.98
C VAL A 119 2.82 9.80 8.48
N ASP A 120 3.58 10.79 8.95
CA ASP A 120 3.56 11.18 10.36
C ASP A 120 2.27 11.93 10.66
N ALA A 121 1.67 11.64 11.82
CA ALA A 121 0.38 12.20 12.21
C ALA A 121 0.36 13.74 12.33
N ASP A 122 1.54 14.36 12.42
CA ASP A 122 1.73 15.81 12.51
C ASP A 122 1.94 16.50 11.15
N ALA A 123 2.02 15.75 10.04
CA ALA A 123 2.08 16.32 8.70
C ALA A 123 0.65 16.64 8.19
N SER A 124 -0.06 17.53 8.88
CA SER A 124 -1.22 18.18 8.27
C SER A 124 -0.74 19.04 7.09
N PRO A 125 -1.32 18.92 5.88
CA PRO A 125 -1.11 19.95 4.87
C PRO A 125 -1.61 21.30 5.43
N PRO A 126 -0.99 22.44 5.06
CA PRO A 126 -1.49 23.74 5.48
C PRO A 126 -2.94 23.85 5.03
N VAL A 127 -3.84 24.12 5.97
CA VAL A 127 -5.15 24.68 5.65
C VAL A 127 -4.88 26.00 4.95
N THR A 128 -4.95 26.01 3.62
CA THR A 128 -5.12 27.25 2.86
C THR A 128 -6.53 27.72 3.14
N GLY A 129 -6.71 28.37 4.29
CA GLY A 129 -7.83 29.26 4.52
C GLY A 129 -7.61 30.44 3.62
N ASP A 130 -8.26 30.43 2.46
CA ASP A 130 -8.44 31.62 1.65
C ASP A 130 -9.50 32.48 2.35
N ASP A 131 -9.09 33.13 3.44
CA ASP A 131 -9.77 34.31 3.97
C ASP A 131 -9.26 35.50 3.13
N ALA A 132 -10.03 35.87 2.12
CA ALA A 132 -9.93 37.17 1.48
C ALA A 132 -11.32 37.82 1.48
N ASP A 133 -11.41 38.79 2.39
CA ASP A 133 -12.38 39.89 2.55
C ASP A 133 -12.96 40.45 1.23
#